data_AF-A0A3D1R6D3-F1
#
_entry.id   AF-A0A3D1R6D3-F1
#
_cell.length_a   1.000
_cell.length_b   1.000
_cell.length_c   1.000
_cell.angle_alpha   90.00
_cell.angle_beta   90.00
_cell.angle_gamma   90.00
#
_symmetry.space_group_name_H-M   'P 1'
#
loop_
_entity.id
_entity.type
_entity.pdbx_description
1 polymer ?
#
loop_
_entity_poly.entity_id
_entity_poly.type
_entity_poly.pdbx_seq_one_letter_code
_entity_poly.pdbx_strand_id
1 'polypeptide(L)' 'MIKSLRVANFTTFSKANLTFGKHLNVFVGENGSGKTHLLKLAYSALAASWEEGRKPNAQP' A
#
# COMPACT_ATOMS: atom_id res chain seq x y z
N MET A 1 6.92 -1.69 9.07
CA MET A 1 6.74 -0.51 8.19
C MET A 1 6.90 -0.93 6.73
N ILE A 2 6.07 -0.43 5.83
CA ILE A 2 6.19 -0.71 4.39
C ILE A 2 7.48 -0.11 3.85
N LYS A 3 8.28 -0.90 3.13
CA LYS A 3 9.48 -0.44 2.41
C LYS A 3 9.22 -0.21 0.92
N SER A 4 8.33 -1.00 0.34
CA SER A 4 7.99 -0.94 -1.08
C SER A 4 6.56 -1.39 -1.33
N LEU A 5 5.93 -0.85 -2.37
CA LEU A 5 4.63 -1.28 -2.87
C LEU A 5 4.74 -1.55 -4.37
N ARG A 6 4.42 -2.78 -4.78
CA ARG A 6 4.34 -3.18 -6.19
C ARG A 6 2.88 -3.42 -6.54
N VAL A 7 2.43 -2.77 -7.60
CA VAL A 7 1.04 -2.79 -8.05
C VAL A 7 1.02 -3.23 -9.50
N ALA A 8 0.09 -4.13 -9.84
CA ALA A 8 -0.15 -4.56 -11.20
C ALA A 8 -1.67 -4.67 -11.42
N ASN A 9 -2.16 -4.13 -12.54
CA ASN A 9 -3.55 -4.18 -12.97
C ASN A 9 -4.57 -3.82 -11.86
N PHE A 10 -4.30 -2.73 -11.13
CA PHE A 10 -5.17 -2.26 -10.06
C PHE A 10 -5.69 -0.85 -10.37
N THR A 11 -7.00 -0.77 -10.57
CA THR A 11 -7.74 0.46 -10.87
C THR A 11 -7.15 1.23 -12.04
N THR A 12 -6.47 2.35 -11.79
CA THR A 12 -5.85 3.22 -12.80
C THR A 12 -4.38 2.89 -13.04
N PHE A 13 -3.80 1.94 -12.28
CA PHE A 13 -2.40 1.52 -12.40
C PHE A 13 -2.30 0.17 -13.13
N SER A 14 -1.84 0.19 -14.37
CA SER A 14 -1.42 -1.04 -15.07
C SER A 14 -0.18 -1.64 -14.41
N LYS A 15 0.77 -0.78 -14.01
CA LYS A 15 1.96 -1.16 -13.23
C LYS A 15 2.46 0.04 -12.42
N ALA A 16 2.81 -0.15 -11.15
CA ALA A 16 3.52 0.83 -10.36
C ALA A 16 4.49 0.14 -9.38
N ASN A 17 5.70 0.70 -9.27
CA ASN A 17 6.73 0.24 -8.33
C ASN A 17 7.17 1.43 -7.49
N LEU A 18 6.85 1.41 -6.19
CA LEU A 18 7.10 2.50 -5.27
C LEU A 18 8.06 2.04 -4.18
N THR A 19 9.02 2.91 -3.86
CA THR A 19 9.93 2.75 -2.73
C THR A 19 9.61 3.85 -1.72
N PHE A 20 9.41 3.46 -0.46
CA PHE A 20 9.07 4.39 0.60
C PHE A 20 10.34 4.92 1.26
N GLY A 21 10.41 6.24 1.44
CA GLY A 21 11.38 6.92 2.27
C GLY A 21 11.13 6.65 3.76
N LYS A 22 12.17 6.88 4.57
CA LYS A 22 12.20 6.55 6.00
C LYS A 22 11.23 7.36 6.87
N HIS A 23 10.95 8.61 6.48
CA HIS A 23 10.26 9.57 7.35
C HIS A 23 8.95 10.08 6.76
N LEU A 24 9.04 10.85 5.66
CA LEU A 24 7.88 11.41 4.98
C LEU A 24 7.85 10.95 3.53
N ASN A 25 6.67 10.52 3.10
CA ASN A 25 6.39 10.15 1.72
C ASN A 25 5.28 11.06 1.20
N VAL A 26 5.52 11.72 0.07
CA VAL A 26 4.55 12.66 -0.54
C VAL A 26 4.09 12.09 -1.87
N PHE A 27 2.78 11.91 -2.04
CA PHE A 27 2.18 11.38 -3.26
C PHE A 27 1.52 12.52 -4.05
N VAL A 28 2.05 12.83 -5.23
CA VAL A 28 1.58 13.91 -6.11
C VAL A 28 1.10 13.34 -7.45
N GLY A 29 0.31 14.13 -8.17
CA GLY A 29 -0.24 13.78 -9.48
C GLY A 29 -1.61 14.41 -9.73
N GLU A 30 -2.10 14.29 -10.95
CA GLU A 30 -3.39 14.87 -11.36
C GLU A 30 -4.60 14.26 -10.63
N ASN A 31 -5.71 14.98 -10.61
CA ASN A 31 -6.97 14.42 -10.11
C ASN A 31 -7.40 13.23 -10.95
N GLY A 32 -7.89 12.16 -10.32
CA GLY A 32 -8.21 10.92 -11.02
C GLY A 32 -7.02 10.00 -11.34
N SER A 33 -5.76 10.39 -11.05
CA SER A 33 -4.59 9.55 -11.33
C SER A 33 -4.43 8.30 -10.44
N GLY A 34 -5.32 8.10 -9.47
CA GLY A 34 -5.30 6.93 -8.58
C GLY A 34 -4.60 7.12 -7.23
N LYS A 35 -4.16 8.33 -6.86
CA LYS A 35 -3.48 8.60 -5.57
C LYS A 35 -4.24 8.03 -4.36
N THR A 36 -5.54 8.30 -4.27
CA THR A 36 -6.39 7.77 -3.19
C THR A 36 -6.50 6.24 -3.22
N HIS A 37 -6.53 5.63 -4.42
CA HIS A 37 -6.58 4.18 -4.57
C HIS A 37 -5.28 3.53 -4.10
N LEU A 38 -4.14 4.16 -4.39
CA LEU A 38 -2.83 3.72 -3.96
C LEU A 38 -2.71 3.73 -2.42
N LEU A 39 -3.17 4.80 -1.77
CA LEU A 39 -3.18 4.89 -0.31
C LEU A 39 -4.14 3.87 0.32
N LYS A 40 -5.33 3.68 -0.25
CA LYS A 40 -6.27 2.63 0.18
C LYS A 40 -5.64 1.24 0.07
N LEU A 41 -4.97 0.93 -1.05
CA LEU A 41 -4.30 -0.35 -1.23
C LEU A 41 -3.25 -0.61 -0.15
N ALA A 42 -2.38 0.37 0.11
CA ALA A 42 -1.37 0.28 1.16
C ALA A 42 -2.00 0.06 2.54
N TYR A 43 -3.05 0.82 2.86
CA TYR A 43 -3.78 0.69 4.12
C TYR A 43 -4.45 -0.68 4.26
N SER A 44 -5.19 -1.13 3.25
CA SER A 44 -5.90 -2.41 3.27
C SER A 44 -4.94 -3.59 3.46
N ALA A 45 -3.79 -3.58 2.79
CA ALA A 45 -2.78 -4.62 2.96
C ALA A 45 -2.21 -4.64 4.40
N LEU A 46 -1.95 -3.46 4.98
CA LEU A 46 -1.49 -3.36 6.37
C LEU A 46 -2.54 -3.80 7.37
N ALA A 47 -3.78 -3.33 7.21
CA ALA A 47 -4.88 -3.70 8.09
C ALA A 47 -5.12 -5.21 8.06
N ALA A 48 -5.20 -5.82 6.88
CA ALA A 48 -5.36 -7.27 6.75
C ALA A 48 -4.19 -8.04 7.38
N SER A 49 -2.95 -7.60 7.15
CA SER A 49 -1.76 -8.21 7.77
C SER A 49 -1.76 -8.08 9.30
N TRP A 50 -2.21 -6.94 9.82
CA TRP A 50 -2.29 -6.69 11.25
C TRP A 50 -3.35 -7.56 11.93
N GLU A 51 -4.53 -7.68 11.30
CA GLU A 51 -5.59 -8.55 11.81
C GLU A 51 -5.17 -10.02 11.83
N GLU A 52 -4.44 -10.50 10.80
CA GLU A 52 -3.92 -11.86 10.80
C GLU A 52 -2.94 -12.11 11.96
N GLY A 53 -2.02 -11.17 12.20
CA GLY A 53 -1.01 -11.27 13.26
C GLY A 53 -1.58 -11.26 14.68
N ARG A 54 -2.82 -10.81 14.87
CA ARG A 54 -3.49 -10.79 16.19
C ARG A 54 -4.21 -12.10 16.54
N LYS A 55 -4.30 -13.05 15.60
CA LYS A 55 -4.97 -14.32 15.86
C LYS A 55 -4.16 -15.16 16.85
N PRO A 56 -4.82 -15.95 17.73
CA PRO A 56 -4.12 -16.76 18.74
C PRO A 56 -3.10 -17.75 18.16
N ASN A 57 -3.31 -18.15 16.89
CA ASN A 57 -2.48 -19.14 16.20
C ASN A 57 -1.57 -18.51 15.13
N ALA A 58 -1.39 -17.18 15.15
CA ALA A 58 -0.52 -16.50 14.20
C ALA A 58 0.92 -16.99 14.37
N GLN A 59 1.52 -17.46 13.27
CA GLN A 59 2.95 -17.75 13.24
C GLN A 59 3.72 -16.41 13.19
N PRO A 60 4.85 -16.30 13.91
CA PRO A 60 5.65 -15.07 13.95
C PRO A 60 6.21 -14.65 12.59
#